data_AF-A0A2E4JT67-F1
#
_entry.id   AF-A0A2E4JT67-F1
#
_cell.length_a   1.000
_cell.length_b   1.000
_cell.length_c   1.000
_cell.angle_alpha   90.00
_cell.angle_beta   90.00
_cell.angle_gamma   90.00
#
_symmetry.space_group_name_H-M   'P 1'
#
loop_
_entity.id
_entity.type
_entity.pdbx_description
1 polymer ?
#
loop_
_entity_poly.entity_id
_entity_poly.type
_entity_poly.pdbx_seq_one_letter_code
_entity_poly.pdbx_strand_id
1 'polypeptide(L)'
;MAAIITEKFRAHNATQFYESFSEASANTYYLFVGKATPFTSGTTGGTDAAPPTPADSVGDEFYYWDDMLAAKKIATSDITYSIARRNWANSTTYDMYKHDVSASSTSTSGATSLYTSTFYFMTSDYRVYKVLDNNAGTAYSGSEPTSTSSAPFALGGYVLQYMYSLTSSEVEKFLTTDFMPVSTDTTVSAAASDGAIDSLSITAGSGYTDGTYYAAVYGDGTSAGTSSGAIVRITISSGGIVSFGLTAGTDTTLHAAGTGYTYGTVNLASGYTFSDTSLSSASAVGGSGGAINVIISPKSGHGYNAVTELGGHYVMINTTLTQAEGDDFTTANDFRRVGLLVDPYNYGTTTVASASTRRQTSALKLTSVTGTFDPDEKISQASTGAIGKVVEWDSTNTILYYTQEQYGDYGTVTASGALIAFSAANQVTGATSAATGTPDASADASVTLAGGATITFTDGYATPELAQNSGNIVYIENRKPISRASDQTEDIKLIVEF
;
A
#
# COMPACT_ATOMS: atom_id res chain seq x y z
N MET A 1 -21.20 -0.62 -24.90
CA MET A 1 -19.85 -0.03 -24.98
C MET A 1 -18.98 -0.75 -23.96
N ALA A 2 -17.79 -1.21 -24.35
CA ALA A 2 -16.84 -1.87 -23.45
C ALA A 2 -15.63 -0.94 -23.24
N ALA A 3 -15.21 -0.75 -22.00
CA ALA A 3 -14.07 0.08 -21.62
C ALA A 3 -13.37 -0.53 -20.40
N ILE A 4 -12.08 -0.28 -20.25
CA ILE A 4 -11.27 -0.69 -19.10
C ILE A 4 -10.39 0.46 -18.63
N ILE A 5 -10.10 0.51 -17.34
CA ILE A 5 -9.00 1.31 -16.81
C ILE A 5 -7.74 0.44 -16.91
N THR A 6 -6.79 0.86 -17.74
CA THR A 6 -5.56 0.09 -17.94
C THR A 6 -4.67 0.16 -16.71
N GLU A 7 -3.88 -0.88 -16.47
CA GLU A 7 -2.88 -0.90 -15.40
C GLU A 7 -1.93 0.30 -15.43
N LYS A 8 -1.54 0.76 -16.63
CA LYS A 8 -0.67 1.94 -16.77
C LYS A 8 -1.28 3.22 -16.21
N PHE A 9 -2.61 3.35 -16.26
CA PHE A 9 -3.31 4.51 -15.69
C PHE A 9 -3.31 4.43 -14.15
N ARG A 10 -3.56 3.24 -13.61
CA ARG A 10 -3.49 2.95 -12.17
C ARG A 10 -2.08 3.22 -11.62
N ALA A 11 -1.06 2.65 -12.26
CA ALA A 11 0.34 2.86 -11.92
C ALA A 11 0.76 4.33 -12.04
N HIS A 12 0.26 5.07 -13.03
CA HIS A 12 0.52 6.50 -13.16
C HIS A 12 -0.01 7.30 -11.96
N ASN A 13 -1.27 7.07 -11.57
CA ASN A 13 -1.87 7.73 -10.42
C ASN A 13 -1.18 7.35 -9.10
N ALA A 14 -0.84 6.08 -8.91
CA ALA A 14 -0.05 5.62 -7.77
C ALA A 14 1.31 6.30 -7.72
N THR A 15 1.96 6.50 -8.88
CA THR A 15 3.24 7.22 -8.97
C THR A 15 3.09 8.67 -8.56
N GLN A 16 2.06 9.36 -9.05
CA GLN A 16 1.80 10.76 -8.66
C GLN A 16 1.57 10.90 -7.16
N PHE A 17 0.81 9.98 -6.56
CA PHE A 17 0.59 9.99 -5.11
C PHE A 17 1.85 9.62 -4.32
N TYR A 18 2.70 8.73 -4.81
CA TYR A 18 3.98 8.41 -4.14
C TYR A 18 4.97 9.58 -4.24
N GLU A 19 5.06 10.21 -5.41
CA GLU A 19 5.98 11.33 -5.68
C GLU A 19 5.61 12.59 -4.89
N SER A 20 4.32 12.82 -4.62
CA SER A 20 3.85 14.01 -3.87
C SER A 20 4.45 14.15 -2.47
N PHE A 21 4.98 13.07 -1.86
CA PHE A 21 5.67 13.10 -0.58
C PHE A 21 7.12 13.60 -0.66
N SER A 22 7.73 13.59 -1.85
CA SER A 22 9.18 13.78 -2.02
C SER A 22 9.58 14.74 -3.15
N GLU A 23 8.64 15.21 -3.96
CA GLU A 23 8.90 16.15 -5.03
C GLU A 23 9.40 17.52 -4.52
N ALA A 24 9.92 18.36 -5.42
CA ALA A 24 10.53 19.64 -5.05
C ALA A 24 9.56 20.59 -4.31
N SER A 25 8.26 20.45 -4.58
CA SER A 25 7.17 21.13 -3.87
C SER A 25 6.25 20.10 -3.21
N ALA A 26 6.82 19.19 -2.41
CA ALA A 26 6.08 18.11 -1.77
C ALA A 26 4.91 18.61 -0.91
N ASN A 27 3.80 17.87 -0.97
CA ASN A 27 2.71 17.99 -0.03
C ASN A 27 3.14 17.45 1.34
N THR A 28 2.64 18.06 2.41
CA THR A 28 2.80 17.54 3.76
C THR A 28 1.58 16.71 4.15
N TYR A 29 1.80 15.42 4.35
CA TYR A 29 0.77 14.49 4.81
C TYR A 29 0.87 14.26 6.32
N TYR A 30 -0.27 14.28 6.99
CA TYR A 30 -0.43 13.87 8.37
C TYR A 30 -1.44 12.72 8.45
N LEU A 31 -1.12 11.69 9.23
CA LEU A 31 -2.11 10.78 9.77
C LEU A 31 -2.64 11.37 11.07
N PHE A 32 -3.94 11.55 11.18
CA PHE A 32 -4.56 12.02 12.42
C PHE A 32 -5.41 10.94 13.08
N VAL A 33 -5.53 11.06 14.39
CA VAL A 33 -6.49 10.31 15.19
C VAL A 33 -7.52 11.27 15.78
N GLY A 34 -8.75 10.79 15.88
CA GLY A 34 -9.88 11.60 16.32
C GLY A 34 -10.92 10.80 17.08
N LYS A 35 -11.94 11.52 17.52
CA LYS A 35 -13.14 10.99 18.18
C LYS A 35 -12.82 10.22 19.48
N ALA A 36 -12.49 10.99 20.52
CA ALA A 36 -12.29 10.46 21.88
C ALA A 36 -13.59 9.96 22.52
N THR A 37 -14.73 10.55 22.19
CA THR A 37 -16.02 10.17 22.77
C THR A 37 -16.71 9.06 21.95
N PRO A 38 -17.60 8.24 22.57
CA PRO A 38 -18.34 7.19 21.87
C PRO A 38 -19.17 7.68 20.67
N PHE A 39 -19.30 6.83 19.65
CA PHE A 39 -20.28 7.06 18.59
C PHE A 39 -21.70 6.94 19.14
N THR A 40 -22.56 7.91 18.82
CA THR A 40 -23.96 7.89 19.23
C THR A 40 -24.90 8.25 18.10
N SER A 41 -26.11 7.70 18.14
CA SER A 41 -27.15 7.97 17.12
C SER A 41 -27.54 9.45 17.00
N GLY A 42 -27.37 10.23 18.07
CA GLY A 42 -27.69 11.66 18.10
C GLY A 42 -26.55 12.59 17.67
N THR A 43 -25.36 12.07 17.40
CA THR A 43 -24.18 12.85 16.97
C THR A 43 -23.68 12.37 15.61
N THR A 44 -22.72 11.45 15.63
CA THR A 44 -22.03 10.87 14.48
C THR A 44 -22.81 9.75 13.79
N GLY A 45 -23.92 9.31 14.37
CA GLY A 45 -24.60 8.07 13.98
C GLY A 45 -23.87 6.82 14.48
N GLY A 46 -24.55 5.67 14.37
CA GLY A 46 -23.97 4.37 14.74
C GLY A 46 -23.74 4.19 16.25
N THR A 47 -22.84 3.26 16.58
CA THR A 47 -22.39 2.92 17.94
C THR A 47 -20.95 2.42 17.90
N ASP A 48 -20.26 2.32 19.04
CA ASP A 48 -18.91 1.73 19.08
C ASP A 48 -18.88 0.25 18.65
N ALA A 49 -19.99 -0.48 18.76
CA ALA A 49 -20.10 -1.85 18.27
C ALA A 49 -20.29 -1.93 16.74
N ALA A 50 -20.87 -0.89 16.15
CA ALA A 50 -21.12 -0.73 14.73
C ALA A 50 -20.83 0.73 14.33
N PRO A 51 -19.54 1.08 14.15
CA PRO A 51 -19.12 2.42 13.77
C PRO A 51 -19.85 2.89 12.51
N PRO A 52 -20.26 4.16 12.43
CA PRO A 52 -20.93 4.70 11.25
C PRO A 52 -19.98 4.69 10.05
N THR A 53 -20.50 4.39 8.86
CA THR A 53 -19.75 4.59 7.62
C THR A 53 -19.38 6.08 7.50
N PRO A 54 -18.10 6.41 7.24
CA PRO A 54 -17.69 7.79 6.95
C PRO A 54 -18.55 8.40 5.84
N ALA A 55 -18.85 9.69 5.97
CA ALA A 55 -19.65 10.42 5.02
C ALA A 55 -18.73 11.32 4.17
N ASP A 56 -18.97 11.32 2.86
CA ASP A 56 -18.28 12.20 1.90
C ASP A 56 -19.18 13.41 1.65
N SER A 57 -19.06 14.42 2.51
CA SER A 57 -19.80 15.66 2.38
C SER A 57 -19.00 16.85 2.91
N VAL A 58 -19.25 18.02 2.33
CA VAL A 58 -18.64 19.29 2.77
C VAL A 58 -18.95 19.59 4.24
N GLY A 59 -20.10 19.15 4.75
CA GLY A 59 -20.47 19.34 6.15
C GLY A 59 -19.63 18.47 7.09
N ASP A 60 -19.45 17.19 6.74
CA ASP A 60 -18.77 16.20 7.57
C ASP A 60 -17.28 16.52 7.81
N GLU A 61 -16.63 17.17 6.83
CA GLU A 61 -15.24 17.62 6.96
C GLU A 61 -15.02 18.54 8.17
N PHE A 62 -15.98 19.44 8.47
CA PHE A 62 -15.90 20.31 9.63
C PHE A 62 -16.00 19.53 10.95
N TYR A 63 -16.85 18.50 11.01
CA TYR A 63 -16.99 17.66 12.21
C TYR A 63 -15.74 16.80 12.45
N TYR A 64 -15.02 16.40 11.40
CA TYR A 64 -13.75 15.66 11.53
C TYR A 64 -12.64 16.52 12.11
N TRP A 65 -12.67 17.83 11.86
CA TRP A 65 -11.78 18.80 12.50
C TRP A 65 -12.10 19.01 13.98
N ASP A 66 -13.40 19.10 14.31
CA ASP A 66 -13.83 19.38 15.69
C ASP A 66 -13.42 18.30 16.70
N ASP A 67 -13.34 17.04 16.27
CA ASP A 67 -12.99 15.90 17.13
C ASP A 67 -11.58 15.32 16.89
N MET A 68 -10.75 16.00 16.09
CA MET A 68 -9.35 15.64 15.89
C MET A 68 -8.59 15.81 17.21
N LEU A 69 -7.83 14.79 17.61
CA LEU A 69 -7.09 14.80 18.88
C LEU A 69 -5.63 15.18 18.65
N ALA A 70 -5.00 14.55 17.66
CA ALA A 70 -3.60 14.76 17.31
C ALA A 70 -3.32 14.24 15.90
N ALA A 71 -2.21 14.70 15.32
CA ALA A 71 -1.76 14.34 13.99
C ALA A 71 -0.25 14.09 13.96
N LYS A 72 0.18 13.06 13.22
CA LYS A 72 1.58 12.70 13.01
C LYS A 72 1.94 12.83 11.53
N LYS A 73 3.04 13.52 11.23
CA LYS A 73 3.54 13.71 9.88
C LYS A 73 4.04 12.37 9.32
N ILE A 74 3.63 12.06 8.10
CA ILE A 74 4.07 10.87 7.37
C ILE A 74 5.35 11.23 6.61
N ALA A 75 6.44 10.49 6.86
CA ALA A 75 7.69 10.67 6.14
C ALA A 75 7.71 9.88 4.83
N THR A 76 8.62 10.23 3.91
CA THR A 76 8.85 9.46 2.68
C THR A 76 9.32 8.03 2.95
N SER A 77 9.96 7.79 4.09
CA SER A 77 10.34 6.44 4.55
C SER A 77 9.15 5.62 5.07
N ASP A 78 8.00 6.26 5.27
CA ASP A 78 6.78 5.66 5.82
C ASP A 78 5.81 5.22 4.72
N ILE A 79 6.22 5.32 3.46
CA ILE A 79 5.42 4.91 2.31
C ILE A 79 6.18 3.93 1.42
N THR A 80 5.46 3.04 0.75
CA THR A 80 6.01 2.11 -0.24
C THR A 80 4.95 1.77 -1.28
N TYR A 81 5.39 1.44 -2.50
CA TYR A 81 4.52 0.67 -3.40
C TYR A 81 4.27 -0.71 -2.80
N SER A 82 3.09 -1.25 -3.06
CA SER A 82 2.70 -2.58 -2.60
C SER A 82 1.93 -3.35 -3.67
N ILE A 83 1.91 -4.66 -3.52
CA ILE A 83 1.16 -5.61 -4.34
C ILE A 83 0.46 -6.62 -3.44
N ALA A 84 -0.54 -7.32 -4.00
CA ALA A 84 -1.21 -8.39 -3.29
C ALA A 84 -0.20 -9.45 -2.83
N ARG A 85 -0.22 -9.80 -1.54
CA ARG A 85 0.67 -10.79 -0.97
C ARG A 85 0.27 -12.18 -1.44
N ARG A 86 1.23 -12.90 -2.00
CA ARG A 86 1.07 -14.30 -2.40
C ARG A 86 2.21 -15.11 -1.82
N ASN A 87 1.96 -15.94 -0.82
CA ASN A 87 3.00 -16.78 -0.25
C ASN A 87 3.21 -18.04 -1.11
N TRP A 88 4.46 -18.49 -1.21
CA TRP A 88 4.79 -19.77 -1.79
C TRP A 88 4.23 -20.91 -0.92
N ALA A 89 3.74 -21.96 -1.58
CA ALA A 89 3.35 -23.21 -0.95
C ALA A 89 3.55 -24.36 -1.95
N ASN A 90 4.15 -25.46 -1.48
CA ASN A 90 4.24 -26.67 -2.28
C ASN A 90 2.85 -27.22 -2.61
N SER A 91 2.73 -28.00 -3.70
CA SER A 91 1.47 -28.56 -4.18
C SER A 91 0.40 -27.51 -4.56
N THR A 92 0.82 -26.26 -4.82
CA THR A 92 -0.03 -25.18 -5.32
C THR A 92 0.22 -24.95 -6.81
N THR A 93 -0.84 -24.72 -7.57
CA THR A 93 -0.73 -24.29 -8.98
C THR A 93 -0.67 -22.77 -9.04
N TYR A 94 0.40 -22.24 -9.61
CA TYR A 94 0.54 -20.81 -9.93
C TYR A 94 0.31 -20.58 -11.42
N ASP A 95 -0.13 -19.38 -11.79
CA ASP A 95 -0.15 -18.97 -13.19
C ASP A 95 1.27 -18.74 -13.70
N MET A 96 1.48 -18.86 -15.01
CA MET A 96 2.68 -18.31 -15.65
C MET A 96 2.41 -16.87 -16.06
N TYR A 97 3.47 -16.08 -16.13
CA TYR A 97 3.43 -14.84 -16.87
C TYR A 97 3.16 -15.13 -18.33
N LYS A 98 2.18 -14.42 -18.88
CA LYS A 98 1.78 -14.54 -20.27
C LYS A 98 1.35 -13.16 -20.78
N HIS A 99 1.96 -12.72 -21.86
CA HIS A 99 1.83 -11.34 -22.36
C HIS A 99 0.48 -11.08 -23.06
N ASP A 100 -0.23 -12.13 -23.49
CA ASP A 100 -1.50 -12.07 -24.22
C ASP A 100 -2.73 -12.42 -23.36
N VAL A 101 -2.60 -12.43 -22.02
CA VAL A 101 -3.73 -12.71 -21.12
C VAL A 101 -4.91 -11.78 -21.42
N SER A 102 -6.05 -12.39 -21.76
CA SER A 102 -7.25 -11.71 -22.22
C SER A 102 -8.48 -12.60 -22.05
N ALA A 103 -9.68 -12.07 -22.36
CA ALA A 103 -10.91 -12.86 -22.36
C ALA A 103 -10.90 -14.06 -23.33
N SER A 104 -10.06 -14.02 -24.37
CA SER A 104 -9.86 -15.10 -25.34
C SER A 104 -8.63 -15.98 -25.07
N SER A 105 -7.81 -15.61 -24.09
CA SER A 105 -6.55 -16.27 -23.76
C SER A 105 -6.33 -16.15 -22.25
N THR A 106 -7.01 -16.98 -21.46
CA THR A 106 -6.97 -16.88 -19.99
C THR A 106 -5.66 -17.43 -19.43
N SER A 107 -5.34 -17.04 -18.19
CA SER A 107 -4.34 -17.76 -17.38
C SER A 107 -4.84 -19.15 -16.97
N THR A 108 -3.99 -19.94 -16.31
CA THR A 108 -4.34 -21.27 -15.78
C THR A 108 -5.43 -21.18 -14.71
N SER A 109 -5.44 -20.14 -13.89
CA SER A 109 -6.47 -19.86 -12.88
C SER A 109 -7.77 -19.31 -13.48
N GLY A 110 -7.82 -19.05 -14.78
CA GLY A 110 -8.97 -18.46 -15.48
C GLY A 110 -9.00 -16.94 -15.46
N ALA A 111 -7.93 -16.28 -15.01
CA ALA A 111 -7.85 -14.81 -15.05
C ALA A 111 -7.84 -14.31 -16.50
N THR A 112 -8.58 -13.23 -16.73
CA THR A 112 -8.68 -12.55 -18.04
C THR A 112 -7.81 -11.28 -18.11
N SER A 113 -7.08 -10.98 -17.03
CA SER A 113 -6.07 -9.93 -16.92
C SER A 113 -4.83 -10.50 -16.24
N LEU A 114 -3.64 -10.10 -16.67
CA LEU A 114 -2.39 -10.54 -16.06
C LEU A 114 -2.33 -10.16 -14.57
N TYR A 115 -2.76 -8.95 -14.22
CA TYR A 115 -2.61 -8.42 -12.86
C TYR A 115 -3.60 -9.01 -11.84
N THR A 116 -4.61 -9.76 -12.31
CA THR A 116 -5.49 -10.57 -11.44
C THR A 116 -5.09 -12.05 -11.40
N SER A 117 -4.05 -12.44 -12.15
CA SER A 117 -3.50 -13.80 -12.16
C SER A 117 -2.53 -14.04 -10.99
N THR A 118 -2.05 -15.28 -10.82
CA THR A 118 -1.20 -15.71 -9.70
C THR A 118 0.27 -15.95 -10.11
N PHE A 119 0.80 -15.13 -11.02
CA PHE A 119 2.08 -15.34 -11.69
C PHE A 119 3.35 -15.02 -10.88
N TYR A 120 3.22 -14.70 -9.60
CA TYR A 120 4.34 -14.46 -8.69
C TYR A 120 3.99 -14.97 -7.28
N PHE A 121 5.03 -15.18 -6.48
CA PHE A 121 4.92 -15.51 -5.07
C PHE A 121 6.14 -15.06 -4.27
N MET A 122 5.98 -14.97 -2.95
CA MET A 122 7.01 -14.65 -1.97
C MET A 122 7.32 -15.90 -1.13
N THR A 123 8.60 -16.16 -0.91
CA THR A 123 9.07 -17.27 -0.08
C THR A 123 9.05 -16.96 1.42
N SER A 124 9.27 -17.98 2.26
CA SER A 124 9.48 -17.83 3.70
C SER A 124 10.69 -16.94 4.05
N ASP A 125 11.73 -16.96 3.22
CA ASP A 125 12.90 -16.05 3.29
C ASP A 125 12.66 -14.67 2.64
N TYR A 126 11.40 -14.30 2.36
CA TYR A 126 11.00 -13.01 1.77
C TYR A 126 11.60 -12.68 0.39
N ARG A 127 11.92 -13.70 -0.41
CA ARG A 127 12.33 -13.54 -1.81
C ARG A 127 11.09 -13.63 -2.70
N VAL A 128 10.98 -12.72 -3.66
CA VAL A 128 9.86 -12.68 -4.60
C VAL A 128 10.30 -13.23 -5.95
N TYR A 129 9.55 -14.19 -6.45
CA TYR A 129 9.81 -14.84 -7.73
C TYR A 129 8.62 -14.67 -8.66
N LYS A 130 8.94 -14.53 -9.93
CA LYS A 130 8.00 -14.56 -11.04
C LYS A 130 8.03 -15.93 -11.70
N VAL A 131 6.86 -16.43 -12.07
CA VAL A 131 6.72 -17.68 -12.81
C VAL A 131 6.74 -17.38 -14.31
N LEU A 132 7.76 -17.88 -15.01
CA LEU A 132 7.86 -17.75 -16.47
C LEU A 132 7.22 -18.93 -17.20
N ASP A 133 7.25 -20.12 -16.58
CA ASP A 133 6.50 -21.30 -17.00
C ASP A 133 6.00 -22.09 -15.79
N ASN A 134 4.77 -22.58 -15.88
CA ASN A 134 4.07 -23.27 -14.80
C ASN A 134 3.78 -24.76 -15.12
N ASN A 135 4.56 -25.37 -16.01
CA ASN A 135 4.44 -26.78 -16.37
C ASN A 135 3.02 -27.18 -16.82
N ALA A 136 2.45 -26.41 -17.75
CA ALA A 136 1.09 -26.59 -18.25
C ALA A 136 0.01 -26.64 -17.13
N GLY A 137 0.21 -25.89 -16.05
CA GLY A 137 -0.72 -25.81 -14.91
C GLY A 137 -0.60 -26.95 -13.90
N THR A 138 0.44 -27.76 -13.97
CA THR A 138 0.72 -28.76 -12.94
C THR A 138 1.09 -28.07 -11.63
N ALA A 139 0.66 -28.62 -10.49
CA ALA A 139 1.03 -28.08 -9.18
C ALA A 139 2.55 -28.10 -8.97
N TYR A 140 3.09 -27.06 -8.33
CA TYR A 140 4.49 -27.00 -7.96
C TYR A 140 4.87 -28.20 -7.09
N SER A 141 5.99 -28.85 -7.38
CA SER A 141 6.44 -30.06 -6.67
C SER A 141 7.91 -30.00 -6.30
N GLY A 142 8.23 -29.52 -5.11
CA GLY A 142 9.61 -29.48 -4.64
C GLY A 142 9.84 -28.55 -3.47
N SER A 143 11.11 -28.21 -3.24
CA SER A 143 11.51 -27.23 -2.25
C SER A 143 11.23 -25.82 -2.72
N GLU A 144 11.14 -24.91 -1.75
CA GLU A 144 11.07 -23.48 -1.97
C GLU A 144 12.34 -22.96 -2.69
N PRO A 145 12.23 -22.00 -3.63
CA PRO A 145 13.38 -21.46 -4.34
C PRO A 145 14.28 -20.57 -3.47
N THR A 146 15.60 -20.70 -3.67
CA THR A 146 16.64 -19.96 -2.93
C THR A 146 17.56 -19.12 -3.81
N SER A 147 17.52 -19.30 -5.13
CA SER A 147 18.40 -18.60 -6.07
C SER A 147 18.06 -17.11 -6.15
N THR A 148 19.07 -16.25 -6.09
CA THR A 148 18.95 -14.79 -6.34
C THR A 148 19.58 -14.37 -7.67
N SER A 149 19.83 -15.35 -8.56
CA SER A 149 20.32 -15.07 -9.91
C SER A 149 19.28 -14.33 -10.75
N SER A 150 19.71 -13.33 -11.52
CA SER A 150 18.83 -12.61 -12.47
C SER A 150 18.41 -13.48 -13.66
N ALA A 151 19.15 -14.55 -13.95
CA ALA A 151 18.81 -15.51 -14.99
C ALA A 151 17.71 -16.48 -14.54
N PRO A 152 16.75 -16.85 -15.43
CA PRO A 152 15.75 -17.87 -15.15
C PRO A 152 16.35 -19.23 -14.77
N PHE A 153 15.67 -19.96 -13.90
CA PHE A 153 16.08 -21.31 -13.47
C PHE A 153 14.87 -22.24 -13.31
N ALA A 154 15.11 -23.55 -13.42
CA ALA A 154 14.07 -24.56 -13.29
C ALA A 154 14.06 -25.13 -11.87
N LEU A 155 12.90 -25.13 -11.21
CA LEU A 155 12.71 -25.75 -9.90
C LEU A 155 11.24 -26.12 -9.69
N GLY A 156 10.99 -27.28 -9.07
CA GLY A 156 9.63 -27.71 -8.73
C GLY A 156 8.74 -28.00 -9.94
N GLY A 157 9.33 -28.24 -11.11
CA GLY A 157 8.66 -28.36 -12.40
C GLY A 157 8.45 -27.02 -13.12
N TYR A 158 8.74 -25.89 -12.49
CA TYR A 158 8.48 -24.55 -13.01
C TYR A 158 9.76 -23.93 -13.56
N VAL A 159 9.63 -22.92 -14.43
CA VAL A 159 10.70 -21.98 -14.74
C VAL A 159 10.42 -20.67 -14.01
N LEU A 160 11.34 -20.27 -13.14
CA LEU A 160 11.22 -19.14 -12.23
C LEU A 160 12.28 -18.10 -12.52
N GLN A 161 11.97 -16.84 -12.23
CA GLN A 161 12.92 -15.74 -12.22
C GLN A 161 12.84 -15.01 -10.88
N TYR A 162 14.00 -14.75 -10.28
CA TYR A 162 14.11 -13.92 -9.09
C TYR A 162 13.83 -12.45 -9.47
N MET A 163 13.00 -11.77 -8.68
CA MET A 163 12.62 -10.37 -8.92
C MET A 163 13.30 -9.43 -7.93
N TYR A 164 13.11 -9.68 -6.63
CA TYR A 164 13.67 -8.89 -5.52
C TYR A 164 13.50 -9.65 -4.20
N SER A 165 14.10 -9.13 -3.13
CA SER A 165 13.91 -9.62 -1.76
C SER A 165 13.47 -8.47 -0.87
N LEU A 166 12.62 -8.75 0.11
CA LEU A 166 12.29 -7.77 1.14
C LEU A 166 13.37 -7.74 2.21
N THR A 167 13.73 -6.55 2.63
CA THR A 167 14.57 -6.34 3.81
C THR A 167 13.75 -6.62 5.09
N SER A 168 14.43 -6.95 6.19
CA SER A 168 13.76 -7.13 7.48
C SER A 168 12.98 -5.89 7.92
N SER A 169 13.50 -4.70 7.61
CA SER A 169 12.82 -3.42 7.90
C SER A 169 11.54 -3.24 7.10
N GLU A 170 11.54 -3.59 5.80
CA GLU A 170 10.32 -3.55 4.98
C GLU A 170 9.30 -4.59 5.46
N VAL A 171 9.74 -5.77 5.88
CA VAL A 171 8.87 -6.81 6.43
C VAL A 171 8.18 -6.33 7.70
N GLU A 172 8.95 -5.81 8.66
CA GLU A 172 8.41 -5.29 9.92
C GLU A 172 7.43 -4.14 9.67
N LYS A 173 7.79 -3.24 8.76
CA LYS A 173 7.06 -1.99 8.54
C LYS A 173 5.87 -2.09 7.59
N PHE A 174 5.89 -2.98 6.60
CA PHE A 174 4.91 -2.96 5.49
C PHE A 174 4.29 -4.33 5.17
N LEU A 175 4.80 -5.44 5.68
CA LEU A 175 4.18 -6.72 5.38
C LEU A 175 2.84 -6.86 6.15
N THR A 176 1.77 -7.18 5.44
CA THR A 176 0.46 -7.48 6.03
C THR A 176 0.01 -8.89 5.64
N THR A 177 -1.20 -9.28 6.06
CA THR A 177 -1.82 -10.54 5.63
C THR A 177 -2.05 -10.58 4.13
N ASP A 178 -2.47 -9.45 3.54
CA ASP A 178 -3.00 -9.39 2.19
C ASP A 178 -2.14 -8.58 1.21
N PHE A 179 -1.20 -7.78 1.71
CA PHE A 179 -0.31 -6.93 0.91
C PHE A 179 1.16 -7.08 1.32
N MET A 180 2.05 -6.90 0.35
CA MET A 180 3.50 -6.88 0.56
C MET A 180 4.14 -5.73 -0.22
N PRO A 181 5.23 -5.15 0.29
CA PRO A 181 5.96 -4.12 -0.44
C PRO A 181 6.52 -4.64 -1.76
N VAL A 182 6.63 -3.75 -2.74
CA VAL A 182 7.29 -4.02 -4.02
C VAL A 182 8.37 -2.96 -4.28
N SER A 183 9.55 -3.43 -4.65
CA SER A 183 10.68 -2.60 -5.02
C SER A 183 11.43 -3.24 -6.19
N THR A 184 12.21 -2.45 -6.91
CA THR A 184 12.99 -2.93 -8.05
C THR A 184 14.41 -3.26 -7.60
N ASP A 185 14.83 -4.51 -7.75
CA ASP A 185 16.21 -4.91 -7.54
C ASP A 185 17.09 -4.37 -8.68
N THR A 186 18.09 -3.55 -8.34
CA THR A 186 18.94 -2.90 -9.33
C THR A 186 19.77 -3.87 -10.18
N THR A 187 20.09 -5.06 -9.66
CA THR A 187 20.86 -6.08 -10.39
C THR A 187 19.99 -6.82 -11.40
N VAL A 188 18.74 -7.12 -11.04
CA VAL A 188 17.76 -7.71 -11.95
C VAL A 188 17.38 -6.69 -13.03
N SER A 189 17.15 -5.44 -12.64
CA SER A 189 16.82 -4.36 -13.57
C SER A 189 17.90 -4.11 -14.61
N ALA A 190 19.17 -4.11 -14.21
CA ALA A 190 20.31 -3.95 -15.13
C ALA A 190 20.51 -5.15 -16.07
N ALA A 191 20.03 -6.34 -15.69
CA ALA A 191 20.10 -7.54 -16.51
C ALA A 191 18.90 -7.71 -17.46
N ALA A 192 17.86 -6.89 -17.30
CA ALA A 192 16.65 -6.94 -18.11
C ALA A 192 16.96 -6.61 -19.58
N SER A 193 16.34 -7.35 -20.50
CA SER A 193 16.49 -7.16 -21.93
C SER A 193 15.14 -6.87 -22.58
N ASP A 194 15.04 -5.75 -23.27
CA ASP A 194 13.80 -5.33 -23.94
C ASP A 194 13.40 -6.32 -25.04
N GLY A 195 12.13 -6.74 -25.01
CA GLY A 195 11.55 -7.67 -25.99
C GLY A 195 12.29 -9.00 -26.13
N ALA A 196 12.91 -9.49 -25.06
CA ALA A 196 13.46 -10.85 -25.04
C ALA A 196 12.33 -11.88 -24.97
N ILE A 197 12.56 -13.05 -25.57
CA ILE A 197 11.68 -14.21 -25.43
C ILE A 197 12.29 -15.10 -24.37
N ASP A 198 11.62 -15.19 -23.21
CA ASP A 198 12.15 -15.89 -22.03
C ASP A 198 11.36 -17.16 -21.66
N SER A 199 10.17 -17.35 -22.23
CA SER A 199 9.44 -18.63 -22.13
C SER A 199 8.64 -18.97 -23.37
N LEU A 200 8.19 -20.23 -23.45
CA LEU A 200 7.43 -20.78 -24.56
C LEU A 200 6.18 -21.49 -24.03
N SER A 201 5.04 -21.28 -24.69
CA SER A 201 3.83 -22.07 -24.47
C SER A 201 3.65 -23.06 -25.62
N ILE A 202 3.62 -24.36 -25.29
CA ILE A 202 3.72 -25.44 -26.27
C ILE A 202 2.43 -26.26 -26.30
N THR A 203 1.90 -26.46 -27.50
CA THR A 203 0.93 -27.51 -27.82
C THR A 203 1.69 -28.66 -28.47
N ALA A 204 1.69 -29.85 -27.85
CA ALA A 204 2.55 -30.96 -28.27
C ALA A 204 2.26 -31.48 -29.69
N GLY A 205 0.99 -31.54 -30.08
CA GLY A 205 0.54 -32.18 -31.32
C GLY A 205 0.90 -33.67 -31.42
N SER A 206 0.93 -34.22 -32.63
CA SER A 206 1.24 -35.64 -32.85
C SER A 206 1.82 -35.95 -34.24
N GLY A 207 2.49 -37.10 -34.35
CA GLY A 207 3.06 -37.61 -35.61
C GLY A 207 4.33 -36.88 -36.06
N TYR A 208 4.96 -36.11 -35.17
CA TYR A 208 6.24 -35.48 -35.41
C TYR A 208 7.37 -36.51 -35.41
N THR A 209 8.47 -36.21 -36.10
CA THR A 209 9.65 -37.08 -36.11
C THR A 209 10.51 -36.78 -34.88
N ASP A 210 10.83 -37.81 -34.10
CA ASP A 210 11.65 -37.67 -32.89
C ASP A 210 13.04 -37.12 -33.22
N GLY A 211 13.50 -36.16 -32.42
CA GLY A 211 14.79 -35.49 -32.65
C GLY A 211 14.89 -34.10 -32.04
N THR A 212 16.04 -33.47 -32.26
CA THR A 212 16.28 -32.06 -31.95
C THR A 212 16.27 -31.25 -33.23
N TYR A 213 15.48 -30.18 -33.24
CA TYR A 213 15.36 -29.25 -34.36
C TYR A 213 15.54 -27.82 -33.87
N TYR A 214 15.85 -26.92 -34.79
CA TYR A 214 15.96 -25.49 -34.53
C TYR A 214 15.00 -24.73 -35.43
N ALA A 215 14.38 -23.68 -34.91
CA ALA A 215 13.52 -22.79 -35.69
C ALA A 215 13.81 -21.35 -35.29
N ALA A 216 13.94 -20.45 -36.28
CA ALA A 216 13.96 -19.02 -36.02
C ALA A 216 12.59 -18.55 -35.51
N VAL A 217 12.60 -17.53 -34.66
CA VAL A 217 11.41 -16.74 -34.39
C VAL A 217 11.34 -15.61 -35.42
N TYR A 218 10.29 -15.65 -36.24
CA TYR A 218 9.91 -14.57 -37.15
C TYR A 218 9.10 -13.52 -36.40
N GLY A 219 9.12 -12.27 -36.85
CA GLY A 219 8.44 -11.17 -36.17
C GLY A 219 9.15 -9.85 -36.43
N ASP A 220 9.13 -8.98 -35.44
CA ASP A 220 9.72 -7.64 -35.48
C ASP A 220 10.98 -7.46 -34.62
N GLY A 221 11.40 -8.51 -33.92
CA GLY A 221 12.64 -8.49 -33.15
C GLY A 221 13.88 -8.26 -34.01
N THR A 222 14.95 -7.83 -33.35
CA THR A 222 16.25 -7.63 -33.98
C THR A 222 16.70 -8.91 -34.67
N SER A 223 16.97 -8.82 -35.99
CA SER A 223 17.40 -9.95 -36.81
C SER A 223 16.42 -11.15 -36.84
N ALA A 224 15.11 -10.90 -36.65
CA ALA A 224 14.07 -11.92 -36.68
C ALA A 224 14.11 -12.77 -37.97
N GLY A 225 13.82 -14.07 -37.83
CA GLY A 225 13.87 -15.03 -38.94
C GLY A 225 15.28 -15.46 -39.36
N THR A 226 16.34 -15.01 -38.67
CA THR A 226 17.75 -15.34 -39.00
C THR A 226 18.45 -16.04 -37.83
N SER A 227 19.63 -16.61 -38.09
CA SER A 227 20.46 -17.26 -37.07
C SER A 227 21.13 -16.30 -36.09
N SER A 228 20.98 -14.99 -36.28
CA SER A 228 21.40 -13.95 -35.32
C SER A 228 20.23 -13.39 -34.49
N GLY A 229 19.00 -13.82 -34.77
CA GLY A 229 17.80 -13.46 -33.99
C GLY A 229 17.47 -14.50 -32.91
N ALA A 230 16.22 -14.52 -32.45
CA ALA A 230 15.77 -15.55 -31.53
C ALA A 230 15.63 -16.92 -32.22
N ILE A 231 16.05 -17.98 -31.52
CA ILE A 231 16.05 -19.36 -32.01
C ILE A 231 15.49 -20.26 -30.93
N VAL A 232 14.48 -21.04 -31.28
CA VAL A 232 13.93 -22.11 -30.44
C VAL A 232 14.63 -23.42 -30.79
N ARG A 233 15.12 -24.12 -29.77
CA ARG A 233 15.56 -25.52 -29.87
C ARG A 233 14.38 -26.40 -29.49
N ILE A 234 13.80 -27.06 -30.49
CA ILE A 234 12.64 -27.92 -30.40
C ILE A 234 13.10 -29.35 -30.10
N THR A 235 12.56 -29.94 -29.03
CA THR A 235 12.77 -31.37 -28.73
C THR A 235 11.47 -32.10 -29.01
N ILE A 236 11.53 -33.16 -29.82
CA ILE A 236 10.40 -34.04 -30.12
C ILE A 236 10.74 -35.43 -29.58
N SER A 237 9.80 -36.00 -28.82
CA SER A 237 9.90 -37.35 -28.28
C SER A 237 8.54 -38.02 -28.35
N SER A 238 8.52 -39.31 -28.68
CA SER A 238 7.28 -40.10 -28.78
C SER A 238 6.25 -39.48 -29.74
N GLY A 239 6.72 -38.79 -30.77
CA GLY A 239 5.91 -38.15 -31.80
C GLY A 239 5.24 -36.84 -31.42
N GLY A 240 5.54 -36.25 -30.25
CA GLY A 240 5.03 -34.96 -29.79
C GLY A 240 6.13 -33.97 -29.41
N ILE A 241 5.87 -32.67 -29.55
CA ILE A 241 6.78 -31.61 -29.10
C ILE A 241 6.79 -31.60 -27.56
N VAL A 242 7.98 -31.72 -26.97
CA VAL A 242 8.14 -31.71 -25.52
C VAL A 242 7.91 -30.29 -24.97
N SER A 243 7.33 -30.20 -23.77
CA SER A 243 7.09 -28.95 -23.04
C SER A 243 8.35 -28.09 -22.88
N PHE A 244 8.12 -26.81 -22.56
CA PHE A 244 9.20 -25.88 -22.28
C PHE A 244 9.92 -26.26 -20.98
N GLY A 245 11.22 -26.02 -20.96
CA GLY A 245 12.09 -26.20 -19.80
C GLY A 245 13.45 -25.60 -20.10
N LEU A 246 14.46 -25.97 -19.30
CA LEU A 246 15.81 -25.43 -19.43
C LEU A 246 16.86 -26.50 -19.75
N THR A 247 16.47 -27.77 -19.86
CA THR A 247 17.40 -28.89 -20.11
C THR A 247 17.47 -29.20 -21.59
N ALA A 248 18.53 -28.72 -22.23
CA ALA A 248 18.72 -28.87 -23.67
C ALA A 248 18.79 -30.35 -24.10
N GLY A 249 17.90 -30.77 -25.03
CA GLY A 249 17.82 -32.15 -25.51
C GLY A 249 16.86 -33.06 -24.72
N THR A 250 16.32 -32.57 -23.61
CA THR A 250 15.17 -33.16 -22.91
C THR A 250 13.95 -32.30 -23.12
N ASP A 251 14.09 -30.99 -22.91
CA ASP A 251 13.01 -30.01 -23.04
C ASP A 251 13.08 -29.29 -24.39
N THR A 252 11.98 -28.68 -24.80
CA THR A 252 12.05 -27.59 -25.79
C THR A 252 12.57 -26.34 -25.07
N THR A 253 13.60 -25.69 -25.61
CA THR A 253 14.34 -24.63 -24.93
C THR A 253 14.54 -23.43 -25.86
N LEU A 254 14.85 -22.27 -25.30
CA LEU A 254 15.35 -21.13 -26.05
C LEU A 254 16.86 -21.30 -26.27
N HIS A 255 17.29 -21.43 -27.52
CA HIS A 255 18.71 -21.43 -27.85
C HIS A 255 19.27 -20.00 -27.83
N ALA A 256 18.48 -19.05 -28.33
CA ALA A 256 18.75 -17.62 -28.25
C ALA A 256 17.42 -16.89 -28.03
N ALA A 257 17.36 -16.02 -27.02
CA ALA A 257 16.15 -15.27 -26.64
C ALA A 257 15.83 -14.12 -27.62
N GLY A 258 16.84 -13.61 -28.33
CA GLY A 258 16.73 -12.41 -29.16
C GLY A 258 16.38 -11.16 -28.36
N THR A 259 16.12 -10.05 -29.05
CA THR A 259 15.79 -8.76 -28.43
C THR A 259 14.82 -7.96 -29.30
N GLY A 260 14.07 -7.04 -28.69
CA GLY A 260 13.20 -6.09 -29.38
C GLY A 260 11.94 -6.67 -30.00
N TYR A 261 11.56 -7.91 -29.65
CA TYR A 261 10.30 -8.49 -30.12
C TYR A 261 9.11 -7.80 -29.45
N THR A 262 8.06 -7.51 -30.21
CA THR A 262 6.72 -7.19 -29.69
C THR A 262 5.68 -8.23 -30.11
N TYR A 263 5.97 -8.99 -31.16
CA TYR A 263 5.29 -10.22 -31.51
C TYR A 263 6.27 -11.20 -32.17
N GLY A 264 5.98 -12.50 -32.08
CA GLY A 264 6.81 -13.50 -32.73
C GLY A 264 6.03 -14.76 -33.12
N THR A 265 6.52 -15.47 -34.13
CA THR A 265 5.91 -16.71 -34.62
C THR A 265 6.98 -17.73 -34.94
N VAL A 266 6.74 -18.98 -34.50
CA VAL A 266 7.55 -20.14 -34.84
C VAL A 266 6.79 -20.95 -35.89
N ASN A 267 7.42 -21.18 -37.04
CA ASN A 267 6.82 -21.95 -38.14
C ASN A 267 7.39 -23.38 -38.15
N LEU A 268 6.49 -24.37 -38.01
CA LEU A 268 6.85 -25.79 -38.02
C LEU A 268 6.75 -26.44 -39.40
N ALA A 269 6.38 -25.69 -40.45
CA ALA A 269 6.30 -26.22 -41.81
C ALA A 269 7.68 -26.60 -42.38
N SER A 270 7.67 -27.46 -43.39
CA SER A 270 8.89 -27.83 -44.13
C SER A 270 9.59 -26.57 -44.67
N GLY A 271 10.91 -26.49 -44.46
CA GLY A 271 11.74 -25.33 -44.84
C GLY A 271 11.91 -24.27 -43.74
N TYR A 272 11.23 -24.41 -42.60
CA TYR A 272 11.33 -23.49 -41.46
C TYR A 272 11.94 -24.12 -40.19
N THR A 273 12.21 -25.41 -40.26
CA THR A 273 12.87 -26.18 -39.20
C THR A 273 14.20 -26.72 -39.73
N PHE A 274 15.21 -26.77 -38.86
CA PHE A 274 16.61 -27.01 -39.21
C PHE A 274 17.25 -28.02 -38.24
N SER A 275 18.28 -28.73 -38.69
CA SER A 275 19.05 -29.63 -37.82
C SER A 275 20.24 -28.95 -37.13
N ASP A 276 20.51 -27.68 -37.45
CA ASP A 276 21.63 -26.91 -36.93
C ASP A 276 21.23 -25.50 -36.48
N THR A 277 22.04 -24.90 -35.59
CA THR A 277 21.80 -23.57 -35.02
C THR A 277 22.07 -22.42 -35.99
N SER A 278 22.82 -22.65 -37.07
CA SER A 278 23.06 -21.64 -38.11
C SER A 278 21.88 -21.51 -39.08
N LEU A 279 20.86 -22.36 -38.94
CA LEU A 279 19.65 -22.40 -39.75
C LEU A 279 19.95 -22.61 -41.24
N SER A 280 20.93 -23.45 -41.54
CA SER A 280 21.42 -23.68 -42.92
C SER A 280 20.96 -25.01 -43.51
N SER A 281 20.73 -26.02 -42.67
CA SER A 281 20.36 -27.38 -43.07
C SER A 281 18.90 -27.64 -42.74
N ALA A 282 18.02 -27.35 -43.71
CA ALA A 282 16.59 -27.58 -43.55
C ALA A 282 16.28 -29.05 -43.21
N SER A 283 15.46 -29.26 -42.18
CA SER A 283 15.06 -30.57 -41.70
C SER A 283 13.62 -30.51 -41.21
N ALA A 284 12.70 -31.12 -41.95
CA ALA A 284 11.28 -31.07 -41.66
C ALA A 284 10.93 -31.92 -40.42
N VAL A 285 10.24 -31.30 -39.46
CA VAL A 285 9.75 -31.99 -38.24
C VAL A 285 8.59 -32.96 -38.51
N GLY A 286 7.84 -32.79 -39.61
CA GLY A 286 6.65 -33.57 -39.91
C GLY A 286 5.46 -33.24 -38.99
N GLY A 287 4.54 -34.20 -38.81
CA GLY A 287 3.45 -34.10 -37.83
C GLY A 287 2.37 -33.04 -38.09
N SER A 288 1.45 -32.91 -37.13
CA SER A 288 0.38 -31.90 -37.17
C SER A 288 -0.15 -31.58 -35.76
N GLY A 289 -0.86 -30.45 -35.64
CA GLY A 289 -1.56 -30.04 -34.41
C GLY A 289 -0.65 -29.49 -33.30
N GLY A 290 0.66 -29.44 -33.51
CA GLY A 290 1.61 -28.83 -32.60
C GLY A 290 1.78 -27.33 -32.87
N ALA A 291 2.04 -26.56 -31.82
CA ALA A 291 2.26 -25.13 -31.89
C ALA A 291 3.25 -24.69 -30.81
N ILE A 292 4.06 -23.68 -31.11
CA ILE A 292 4.97 -23.03 -30.17
C ILE A 292 4.67 -21.55 -30.18
N ASN A 293 4.10 -21.05 -29.08
CA ASN A 293 3.85 -19.64 -28.87
C ASN A 293 4.99 -19.07 -28.03
N VAL A 294 5.63 -18.02 -28.54
CA VAL A 294 6.68 -17.31 -27.80
C VAL A 294 6.04 -16.41 -26.76
N ILE A 295 6.58 -16.38 -25.54
CA ILE A 295 6.17 -15.44 -24.51
C ILE A 295 7.24 -14.37 -24.39
N ILE A 296 6.85 -13.14 -24.76
CA ILE A 296 7.74 -11.99 -24.81
C ILE A 296 7.69 -11.28 -23.47
N SER A 297 8.85 -10.82 -22.98
CA SER A 297 8.97 -10.03 -21.77
C SER A 297 8.14 -8.73 -21.83
N PRO A 298 7.80 -8.10 -20.69
CA PRO A 298 7.32 -6.73 -20.67
C PRO A 298 8.31 -5.79 -21.36
N LYS A 299 7.84 -4.58 -21.67
CA LYS A 299 8.70 -3.52 -22.19
C LYS A 299 9.87 -3.28 -21.24
N SER A 300 11.08 -3.21 -21.79
CA SER A 300 12.38 -3.11 -21.11
C SER A 300 12.89 -4.41 -20.47
N GLY A 301 12.12 -5.49 -20.51
CA GLY A 301 12.51 -6.80 -19.99
C GLY A 301 11.97 -7.10 -18.58
N HIS A 302 12.09 -8.37 -18.18
CA HIS A 302 11.70 -8.82 -16.85
C HIS A 302 12.57 -8.21 -15.76
N GLY A 303 11.93 -7.69 -14.71
CA GLY A 303 12.56 -7.08 -13.55
C GLY A 303 13.13 -5.68 -13.77
N TYR A 304 13.01 -5.11 -14.98
CA TYR A 304 13.45 -3.73 -15.25
C TYR A 304 12.78 -2.72 -14.30
N ASN A 305 11.46 -2.88 -14.12
CA ASN A 305 10.68 -2.16 -13.13
C ASN A 305 9.66 -3.14 -12.51
N ALA A 306 10.06 -3.77 -11.40
CA ALA A 306 9.23 -4.75 -10.72
C ALA A 306 7.92 -4.15 -10.18
N VAL A 307 7.91 -2.86 -9.82
CA VAL A 307 6.71 -2.15 -9.35
C VAL A 307 5.66 -2.15 -10.45
N THR A 308 5.98 -1.69 -11.66
CA THR A 308 5.01 -1.69 -12.77
C THR A 308 4.70 -3.10 -13.27
N GLU A 309 5.69 -4.00 -13.30
CA GLU A 309 5.53 -5.34 -13.86
C GLU A 309 4.64 -6.25 -13.01
N LEU A 310 4.68 -6.13 -11.68
CA LEU A 310 3.91 -6.97 -10.76
C LEU A 310 2.55 -6.37 -10.37
N GLY A 311 2.17 -5.22 -10.92
CA GLY A 311 0.92 -4.53 -10.60
C GLY A 311 0.97 -3.72 -9.31
N GLY A 312 2.06 -2.98 -9.10
CA GLY A 312 2.30 -2.10 -7.96
C GLY A 312 1.53 -0.79 -8.03
N HIS A 313 0.21 -0.85 -8.21
CA HIS A 313 -0.69 0.32 -8.21
C HIS A 313 -1.30 0.61 -6.83
N TYR A 314 -0.79 -0.03 -5.79
CA TYR A 314 -1.13 0.28 -4.40
C TYR A 314 0.01 1.06 -3.74
N VAL A 315 -0.33 2.12 -3.00
CA VAL A 315 0.61 2.80 -2.11
C VAL A 315 0.22 2.47 -0.68
N MET A 316 1.14 1.85 0.05
CA MET A 316 0.99 1.57 1.47
C MET A 316 1.67 2.66 2.28
N ILE A 317 0.96 3.17 3.28
CA ILE A 317 1.45 4.12 4.28
C ILE A 317 1.50 3.38 5.61
N ASN A 318 2.62 3.47 6.32
CA ASN A 318 2.76 2.93 7.67
C ASN A 318 3.08 4.03 8.68
N THR A 319 2.18 4.24 9.63
CA THR A 319 2.40 5.18 10.75
C THR A 319 2.32 4.43 12.07
N THR A 320 3.39 4.46 12.85
CA THR A 320 3.35 4.00 14.24
C THR A 320 3.01 5.16 15.15
N LEU A 321 2.17 4.93 16.17
CA LEU A 321 1.92 5.86 17.26
C LEU A 321 2.47 5.24 18.54
N THR A 322 3.58 5.77 19.05
CA THR A 322 4.24 5.24 20.24
C THR A 322 3.95 6.09 21.46
N GLN A 323 3.21 5.56 22.44
CA GLN A 323 2.92 6.28 23.69
C GLN A 323 2.33 7.68 23.39
N ALA A 324 2.80 8.73 24.07
CA ALA A 324 2.27 10.08 23.94
C ALA A 324 2.95 10.94 22.86
N GLU A 325 4.02 10.44 22.21
CA GLU A 325 4.82 11.14 21.18
C GLU A 325 5.06 12.63 21.44
N GLY A 326 5.90 12.93 22.43
CA GLY A 326 6.11 14.31 22.87
C GLY A 326 5.04 14.80 23.85
N ASP A 327 4.01 14.01 24.13
CA ASP A 327 2.76 14.36 24.81
C ASP A 327 1.70 15.01 23.92
N ASP A 328 1.91 15.08 22.60
CA ASP A 328 0.89 15.59 21.67
C ASP A 328 -0.30 14.65 21.54
N PHE A 329 -0.06 13.34 21.67
CA PHE A 329 -1.09 12.32 21.64
C PHE A 329 -1.47 11.89 23.06
N THR A 330 -2.77 11.83 23.36
CA THR A 330 -3.23 11.31 24.65
C THR A 330 -2.98 9.81 24.77
N THR A 331 -2.54 9.35 25.94
CA THR A 331 -2.50 7.92 26.31
C THR A 331 -3.51 7.58 27.40
N ALA A 332 -4.39 8.52 27.75
CA ALA A 332 -5.36 8.40 28.83
C ALA A 332 -6.79 8.15 28.33
N ASN A 333 -6.99 8.15 27.02
CA ASN A 333 -8.31 7.97 26.40
C ASN A 333 -8.22 7.14 25.11
N ASP A 334 -9.38 6.77 24.60
CA ASP A 334 -9.57 6.04 23.37
C ASP A 334 -9.54 6.98 22.15
N PHE A 335 -9.34 6.41 20.97
CA PHE A 335 -9.69 7.05 19.69
C PHE A 335 -10.54 6.10 18.84
N ARG A 336 -11.36 6.68 17.96
CA ARG A 336 -12.30 5.93 17.10
C ARG A 336 -12.20 6.28 15.62
N ARG A 337 -11.38 7.26 15.28
CA ARG A 337 -11.19 7.73 13.91
C ARG A 337 -9.71 7.81 13.56
N VAL A 338 -9.40 7.41 12.34
CA VAL A 338 -8.13 7.67 11.67
C VAL A 338 -8.42 8.41 10.38
N GLY A 339 -7.59 9.38 10.01
CA GLY A 339 -7.69 10.05 8.72
C GLY A 339 -6.36 10.50 8.16
N LEU A 340 -6.36 10.86 6.87
CA LEU A 340 -5.23 11.50 6.21
C LEU A 340 -5.57 12.95 5.91
N LEU A 341 -4.67 13.84 6.32
CA LEU A 341 -4.78 15.28 6.16
C LEU A 341 -3.58 15.80 5.35
N VAL A 342 -3.87 16.60 4.33
CA VAL A 342 -2.88 17.11 3.38
C VAL A 342 -2.76 18.62 3.52
N ASP A 343 -1.53 19.12 3.65
CA ASP A 343 -1.16 20.54 3.73
C ASP A 343 -1.95 21.39 4.74
N PRO A 344 -2.13 20.93 6.00
CA PRO A 344 -2.73 21.78 7.01
C PRO A 344 -1.81 22.94 7.38
N TYR A 345 -2.36 24.09 7.77
CA TYR A 345 -1.58 25.24 8.21
C TYR A 345 -1.30 25.19 9.71
N ASN A 346 -0.23 25.86 10.16
CA ASN A 346 -0.06 26.16 11.58
C ASN A 346 -1.17 27.09 12.05
N TYR A 347 -1.66 26.88 13.28
CA TYR A 347 -2.69 27.73 13.87
C TYR A 347 -2.35 29.22 13.75
N GLY A 348 -3.33 30.02 13.35
CA GLY A 348 -3.17 31.48 13.19
C GLY A 348 -2.30 31.92 11.99
N THR A 349 -1.89 31.00 11.12
CA THR A 349 -1.05 31.31 9.95
C THR A 349 -1.60 30.68 8.67
N THR A 350 -1.00 31.01 7.53
CA THR A 350 -1.18 30.33 6.23
C THR A 350 0.04 29.50 5.83
N THR A 351 0.91 29.17 6.79
CA THR A 351 2.12 28.38 6.53
C THR A 351 1.82 26.92 6.78
N VAL A 352 2.09 26.06 5.80
CA VAL A 352 1.92 24.60 5.93
C VAL A 352 2.75 24.08 7.10
N ALA A 353 2.11 23.26 7.94
CA ALA A 353 2.74 22.64 9.09
C ALA A 353 3.81 21.64 8.66
N SER A 354 4.89 21.56 9.43
CA SER A 354 6.03 20.72 9.10
C SER A 354 6.59 19.92 10.27
N ALA A 355 6.08 20.13 11.48
CA ALA A 355 6.53 19.42 12.68
C ALA A 355 6.09 17.95 12.65
N SER A 356 6.83 17.07 13.31
CA SER A 356 6.57 15.61 13.30
C SER A 356 5.22 15.23 13.89
N THR A 357 4.78 15.96 14.90
CA THR A 357 3.52 15.75 15.63
C THR A 357 2.80 17.08 15.80
N ARG A 358 1.48 17.00 15.99
CA ARG A 358 0.61 18.14 16.24
C ARG A 358 -0.53 17.77 17.17
N ARG A 359 -0.69 18.49 18.26
CA ARG A 359 -1.88 18.41 19.11
C ARG A 359 -3.04 19.20 18.51
N GLN A 360 -4.23 18.59 18.49
CA GLN A 360 -5.48 19.24 18.06
C GLN A 360 -6.51 19.48 19.15
N THR A 361 -6.24 19.06 20.39
CA THR A 361 -7.08 19.42 21.53
C THR A 361 -6.84 20.87 21.96
N SER A 362 -7.90 21.51 22.47
CA SER A 362 -7.77 22.74 23.25
C SER A 362 -7.36 22.41 24.68
N ALA A 363 -6.74 23.36 25.38
CA ALA A 363 -6.30 23.12 26.75
C ALA A 363 -6.47 24.32 27.67
N LEU A 364 -6.78 24.05 28.93
CA LEU A 364 -6.90 25.02 30.00
C LEU A 364 -5.86 24.73 31.09
N LYS A 365 -5.05 25.72 31.45
CA LYS A 365 -4.25 25.69 32.67
C LYS A 365 -5.12 26.16 33.82
N LEU A 366 -5.43 25.27 34.74
CA LEU A 366 -6.37 25.54 35.82
C LEU A 366 -5.66 25.86 37.15
N THR A 367 -6.28 26.76 37.91
CA THR A 367 -6.02 27.04 39.32
C THR A 367 -7.28 26.75 40.15
N SER A 368 -7.16 26.75 41.48
CA SER A 368 -8.26 26.46 42.41
C SER A 368 -8.97 25.13 42.12
N VAL A 369 -8.20 24.12 41.70
CA VAL A 369 -8.74 22.84 41.26
C VAL A 369 -9.24 22.01 42.44
N THR A 370 -10.42 21.43 42.31
CA THR A 370 -11.00 20.47 43.27
C THR A 370 -11.47 19.22 42.53
N GLY A 371 -11.15 18.03 43.05
CA GLY A 371 -11.52 16.77 42.40
C GLY A 371 -10.61 16.44 41.20
N THR A 372 -11.07 15.47 40.41
CA THR A 372 -10.35 14.95 39.23
C THR A 372 -11.35 14.91 38.08
N PHE A 373 -11.01 15.48 36.93
CA PHE A 373 -11.86 15.40 35.76
C PHE A 373 -11.78 13.99 35.14
N ASP A 374 -12.93 13.45 34.76
CA ASP A 374 -13.06 12.14 34.13
C ASP A 374 -12.97 12.25 32.60
N PRO A 375 -12.28 11.34 31.90
CA PRO A 375 -12.33 11.27 30.43
C PRO A 375 -13.77 11.19 29.91
N ASP A 376 -14.02 11.80 28.75
CA ASP A 376 -15.31 11.88 28.04
C ASP A 376 -16.45 12.63 28.75
N GLU A 377 -16.20 13.15 29.95
CA GLU A 377 -17.22 13.89 30.67
C GLU A 377 -17.52 15.24 30.00
N LYS A 378 -18.75 15.71 30.19
CA LYS A 378 -19.10 17.08 29.80
C LYS A 378 -18.48 18.05 30.81
N ILE A 379 -17.78 19.07 30.31
CA ILE A 379 -17.40 20.24 31.09
C ILE A 379 -18.23 21.45 30.66
N SER A 380 -18.53 22.34 31.61
CA SER A 380 -19.26 23.57 31.33
C SER A 380 -18.74 24.76 32.11
N GLN A 381 -18.95 25.95 31.55
CA GLN A 381 -18.65 27.23 32.19
C GLN A 381 -19.95 28.03 32.33
N ALA A 382 -20.56 28.02 33.52
CA ALA A 382 -21.91 28.57 33.72
C ALA A 382 -22.04 30.06 33.34
N SER A 383 -20.98 30.85 33.54
CA SER A 383 -20.96 32.29 33.24
C SER A 383 -21.05 32.60 31.74
N THR A 384 -20.47 31.76 30.89
CA THR A 384 -20.37 31.99 29.43
C THR A 384 -21.33 31.08 28.65
N GLY A 385 -21.71 29.94 29.23
CA GLY A 385 -22.43 28.88 28.55
C GLY A 385 -21.52 27.95 27.72
N ALA A 386 -20.20 28.09 27.78
CA ALA A 386 -19.28 27.21 27.06
C ALA A 386 -19.43 25.75 27.52
N ILE A 387 -19.37 24.82 26.56
CA ILE A 387 -19.48 23.37 26.77
C ILE A 387 -18.35 22.68 26.02
N GLY A 388 -17.79 21.62 26.58
CA GLY A 388 -16.79 20.78 25.90
C GLY A 388 -16.79 19.36 26.45
N LYS A 389 -15.96 18.52 25.85
CA LYS A 389 -15.68 17.14 26.29
C LYS A 389 -14.26 16.98 26.73
N VAL A 390 -14.06 16.38 27.89
CA VAL A 390 -12.72 16.09 28.42
C VAL A 390 -12.07 15.02 27.57
N VAL A 391 -10.86 15.31 27.10
CA VAL A 391 -9.99 14.31 26.49
C VAL A 391 -9.07 13.72 27.55
N GLU A 392 -8.42 14.57 28.34
CA GLU A 392 -7.42 14.16 29.33
C GLU A 392 -7.28 15.21 30.43
N TRP A 393 -6.96 14.74 31.64
CA TRP A 393 -6.61 15.58 32.79
C TRP A 393 -5.19 15.29 33.26
N ASP A 394 -4.29 16.26 33.09
CA ASP A 394 -2.94 16.24 33.64
C ASP A 394 -2.93 16.90 35.02
N SER A 395 -3.01 16.07 36.06
CA SER A 395 -2.98 16.52 37.46
C SER A 395 -1.63 17.09 37.91
N THR A 396 -0.53 16.76 37.22
CA THR A 396 0.82 17.24 37.59
C THR A 396 1.00 18.68 37.16
N ASN A 397 0.61 18.98 35.93
CA ASN A 397 0.67 20.34 35.39
C ASN A 397 -0.66 21.09 35.55
N THR A 398 -1.69 20.53 36.16
CA THR A 398 -3.02 21.13 36.27
C THR A 398 -3.60 21.58 34.91
N ILE A 399 -3.39 20.77 33.87
CA ILE A 399 -3.86 21.05 32.50
C ILE A 399 -5.06 20.15 32.17
N LEU A 400 -6.15 20.77 31.73
CA LEU A 400 -7.34 20.09 31.23
C LEU A 400 -7.39 20.18 29.71
N TYR A 401 -7.32 19.04 29.03
CA TYR A 401 -7.44 18.92 27.58
C TYR A 401 -8.88 18.61 27.19
N TYR A 402 -9.40 19.30 26.17
CA TYR A 402 -10.79 19.15 25.76
C TYR A 402 -11.00 19.39 24.25
N THR A 403 -12.13 18.90 23.74
CA THR A 403 -12.66 19.23 22.41
C THR A 403 -14.03 19.89 22.52
N GLN A 404 -14.45 20.59 21.45
CA GLN A 404 -15.80 21.13 21.33
C GLN A 404 -16.39 20.68 19.99
N GLU A 405 -17.14 19.58 20.01
CA GLU A 405 -17.83 19.10 18.82
C GLU A 405 -19.09 19.94 18.54
N GLN A 406 -19.46 20.12 17.27
CA GLN A 406 -20.69 20.81 16.85
C GLN A 406 -21.99 20.04 17.17
N TYR A 407 -22.06 19.38 18.32
CA TYR A 407 -23.22 18.69 18.87
C TYR A 407 -23.59 19.21 20.27
N GLY A 408 -24.88 19.20 20.57
CA GLY A 408 -25.40 19.61 21.88
C GLY A 408 -24.83 18.72 22.99
N ASP A 409 -24.36 19.33 24.07
CA ASP A 409 -23.65 18.67 25.19
C ASP A 409 -22.22 18.15 24.87
N TYR A 410 -21.72 18.32 23.64
CA TYR A 410 -20.34 17.97 23.27
C TYR A 410 -19.48 19.21 22.98
N GLY A 411 -20.08 20.28 22.50
CA GLY A 411 -19.41 21.57 22.28
C GLY A 411 -20.39 22.74 22.15
N THR A 412 -21.65 22.47 21.80
CA THR A 412 -22.69 23.50 21.65
C THR A 412 -23.69 23.50 22.79
N VAL A 413 -24.26 24.68 23.06
CA VAL A 413 -25.34 24.87 24.02
C VAL A 413 -26.60 24.17 23.51
N THR A 414 -27.05 23.11 24.18
CA THR A 414 -28.17 22.24 23.75
C THR A 414 -29.45 23.01 23.37
N ALA A 415 -29.75 24.11 24.06
CA ALA A 415 -30.96 24.90 23.80
C ALA A 415 -30.87 25.82 22.58
N SER A 416 -29.67 26.27 22.18
CA SER A 416 -29.50 27.27 21.11
C SER A 416 -28.65 26.78 19.93
N GLY A 417 -27.92 25.68 20.09
CA GLY A 417 -26.92 25.21 19.12
C GLY A 417 -25.68 26.10 19.02
N ALA A 418 -25.53 27.12 19.89
CA ALA A 418 -24.38 28.02 19.83
C ALA A 418 -23.09 27.31 20.28
N LEU A 419 -22.06 27.38 19.45
CA LEU A 419 -20.69 27.01 19.80
C LEU A 419 -20.02 28.21 20.49
N ILE A 420 -19.71 28.07 21.78
CA ILE A 420 -19.16 29.14 22.61
C ILE A 420 -17.81 28.68 23.17
N ALA A 421 -16.75 29.42 22.88
CA ALA A 421 -15.42 29.15 23.43
C ALA A 421 -15.38 29.42 24.94
N PHE A 422 -14.63 28.59 25.67
CA PHE A 422 -14.27 28.89 27.05
C PHE A 422 -13.44 30.18 27.08
N SER A 423 -13.76 31.08 28.01
CA SER A 423 -13.09 32.39 28.08
C SER A 423 -13.13 32.99 29.48
N ALA A 424 -12.16 33.85 29.76
CA ALA A 424 -11.95 34.53 31.04
C ALA A 424 -11.80 33.59 32.26
N ALA A 425 -11.44 34.13 33.41
CA ALA A 425 -11.27 33.36 34.64
C ALA A 425 -12.61 32.95 35.29
N ASN A 426 -13.52 32.30 34.57
CA ASN A 426 -14.73 31.70 35.15
C ASN A 426 -14.56 30.19 35.38
N GLN A 427 -15.14 29.70 36.47
CA GLN A 427 -15.09 28.29 36.88
C GLN A 427 -15.61 27.36 35.77
N VAL A 428 -14.85 26.31 35.53
CA VAL A 428 -15.18 25.15 34.70
C VAL A 428 -15.55 24.00 35.63
N THR A 429 -16.65 23.32 35.32
CA THR A 429 -17.20 22.23 36.15
C THR A 429 -17.41 20.96 35.32
N GLY A 430 -16.91 19.83 35.82
CA GLY A 430 -17.17 18.49 35.30
C GLY A 430 -18.57 18.01 35.70
N ALA A 431 -19.33 17.50 34.74
CA ALA A 431 -20.71 17.09 34.96
C ALA A 431 -20.84 15.77 35.74
N THR A 432 -19.88 14.85 35.57
CA THR A 432 -19.92 13.52 36.20
C THR A 432 -19.06 13.52 37.46
N SER A 433 -17.85 14.04 37.37
CA SER A 433 -16.88 14.06 38.47
C SER A 433 -17.21 15.10 39.55
N ALA A 434 -18.01 16.11 39.20
CA ALA A 434 -18.18 17.36 39.95
C ALA A 434 -16.85 18.09 40.23
N ALA A 435 -15.78 17.75 39.49
CA ALA A 435 -14.52 18.45 39.57
C ALA A 435 -14.69 19.91 39.13
N THR A 436 -13.94 20.81 39.74
CA THR A 436 -13.96 22.23 39.37
C THR A 436 -12.54 22.75 39.22
N GLY A 437 -12.38 23.77 38.39
CA GLY A 437 -11.16 24.55 38.29
C GLY A 437 -11.43 25.86 37.56
N THR A 438 -10.59 26.86 37.78
CA THR A 438 -10.71 28.16 37.12
C THR A 438 -9.48 28.37 36.23
N PRO A 439 -9.64 28.77 34.96
CA PRO A 439 -8.51 29.14 34.11
C PRO A 439 -7.63 30.18 34.81
N ASP A 440 -6.33 29.89 34.90
CA ASP A 440 -5.36 30.77 35.54
C ASP A 440 -4.98 31.90 34.59
N ALA A 441 -5.62 33.06 34.75
CA ALA A 441 -5.33 34.24 33.94
C ALA A 441 -3.88 34.74 34.05
N SER A 442 -3.09 34.26 35.01
CA SER A 442 -1.66 34.58 35.10
C SER A 442 -0.76 33.59 34.33
N ALA A 443 -1.31 32.49 33.83
CA ALA A 443 -0.59 31.54 33.01
C ALA A 443 -0.47 32.03 31.56
N ASP A 444 0.58 32.80 31.30
CA ASP A 444 0.92 33.38 29.99
C ASP A 444 2.34 33.00 29.55
N ALA A 445 2.62 31.69 29.60
CA ALA A 445 3.94 31.13 29.30
C ALA A 445 3.84 29.71 28.75
N SER A 446 4.92 29.26 28.13
CA SER A 446 5.10 27.89 27.67
C SER A 446 5.36 26.93 28.83
N VAL A 447 4.69 25.78 28.82
CA VAL A 447 4.91 24.64 29.71
C VAL A 447 5.47 23.50 28.89
N THR A 448 6.70 23.08 29.20
CA THR A 448 7.29 21.86 28.62
C THR A 448 6.77 20.65 29.38
N LEU A 449 6.20 19.71 28.63
CA LEU A 449 5.60 18.49 29.16
C LEU A 449 6.67 17.41 29.33
N ALA A 450 6.33 16.32 30.03
CA ALA A 450 7.30 15.30 30.41
C ALA A 450 7.91 14.58 29.19
N GLY A 451 7.13 14.39 28.13
CA GLY A 451 7.51 13.83 26.84
C GLY A 451 8.27 14.80 25.93
N GLY A 452 8.35 16.09 26.29
CA GLY A 452 9.20 17.08 25.64
C GLY A 452 8.51 18.05 24.68
N ALA A 453 7.24 17.84 24.29
CA ALA A 453 6.48 18.87 23.60
C ALA A 453 6.19 20.03 24.55
N THR A 454 5.86 21.17 23.96
CA THR A 454 5.64 22.41 24.69
C THR A 454 4.28 22.97 24.33
N ILE A 455 3.45 23.23 25.34
CA ILE A 455 2.18 23.92 25.17
C ILE A 455 2.34 25.37 25.61
N THR A 456 1.84 26.32 24.82
CA THR A 456 1.89 27.74 25.16
C THR A 456 0.52 28.22 25.59
N PHE A 457 0.45 28.77 26.81
CA PHE A 457 -0.77 29.35 27.34
C PHE A 457 -0.75 30.86 27.20
N THR A 458 -1.93 31.43 26.96
CA THR A 458 -2.23 32.86 27.10
C THR A 458 -3.50 32.99 27.95
N ASP A 459 -3.41 33.72 29.06
CA ASP A 459 -4.46 33.85 30.07
C ASP A 459 -5.04 32.49 30.55
N GLY A 460 -4.20 31.45 30.57
CA GLY A 460 -4.59 30.09 30.97
C GLY A 460 -5.23 29.25 29.86
N TYR A 461 -5.23 29.72 28.61
CA TYR A 461 -5.78 29.01 27.44
C TYR A 461 -4.71 28.64 26.44
N ALA A 462 -4.81 27.46 25.84
CA ALA A 462 -3.98 27.03 24.73
C ALA A 462 -4.87 26.54 23.58
N THR A 463 -4.51 26.95 22.37
CA THR A 463 -5.21 26.58 21.14
C THR A 463 -4.63 25.29 20.55
N PRO A 464 -5.40 24.61 19.67
CA PRO A 464 -4.85 23.59 18.77
C PRO A 464 -3.64 24.10 17.98
N GLU A 465 -2.77 23.20 17.51
CA GLU A 465 -1.53 23.58 16.82
C GLU A 465 -1.67 23.67 15.29
N LEU A 466 -2.73 23.08 14.73
CA LEU A 466 -3.08 23.26 13.32
C LEU A 466 -4.25 24.25 13.23
N ALA A 467 -4.30 24.99 12.13
CA ALA A 467 -5.44 25.84 11.84
C ALA A 467 -6.64 24.95 11.51
N GLN A 468 -7.72 25.09 12.27
CA GLN A 468 -8.94 24.33 12.05
C GLN A 468 -9.49 24.57 10.64
N ASN A 469 -9.97 23.50 9.98
CA ASN A 469 -10.50 23.52 8.62
C ASN A 469 -9.50 24.02 7.56
N SER A 470 -8.20 23.77 7.76
CA SER A 470 -7.15 24.02 6.77
C SER A 470 -6.69 22.73 6.09
N GLY A 471 -5.99 22.84 4.97
CA GLY A 471 -5.59 21.65 4.21
C GLY A 471 -6.79 20.89 3.63
N ASN A 472 -6.60 19.60 3.34
CA ASN A 472 -7.63 18.72 2.79
C ASN A 472 -7.63 17.37 3.49
N ILE A 473 -8.79 16.93 4.00
CA ILE A 473 -8.96 15.56 4.50
C ILE A 473 -9.23 14.63 3.31
N VAL A 474 -8.29 13.73 3.01
CA VAL A 474 -8.35 12.87 1.81
C VAL A 474 -8.70 11.42 2.12
N TYR A 475 -8.76 11.06 3.40
CA TYR A 475 -9.15 9.73 3.85
C TYR A 475 -9.72 9.80 5.26
N ILE A 476 -10.79 9.05 5.52
CA ILE A 476 -11.37 8.85 6.85
C ILE A 476 -11.75 7.39 7.02
N GLU A 477 -11.44 6.85 8.19
CA GLU A 477 -11.90 5.56 8.67
C GLU A 477 -12.48 5.71 10.07
N ASN A 478 -13.73 5.29 10.24
CA ASN A 478 -14.33 5.09 11.56
C ASN A 478 -14.15 3.63 11.97
N ARG A 479 -13.70 3.41 13.20
CA ARG A 479 -13.40 2.09 13.74
C ARG A 479 -13.91 1.95 15.17
N LYS A 480 -13.89 0.72 15.69
CA LYS A 480 -14.18 0.46 17.11
C LYS A 480 -13.16 1.21 17.98
N PRO A 481 -13.51 1.57 19.23
CA PRO A 481 -12.59 2.27 20.12
C PRO A 481 -11.28 1.50 20.27
N ILE A 482 -10.18 2.22 20.12
CA ILE A 482 -8.83 1.75 20.44
C ILE A 482 -8.39 2.52 21.67
N SER A 483 -8.34 1.82 22.80
CA SER A 483 -7.75 2.35 24.02
C SER A 483 -6.26 2.49 23.86
N ARG A 484 -5.73 3.64 24.26
CA ARG A 484 -4.29 3.89 24.29
C ARG A 484 -3.75 3.70 25.69
N ALA A 485 -2.49 3.30 25.78
CA ALA A 485 -1.75 3.23 27.03
C ALA A 485 -0.28 3.56 26.80
N SER A 486 0.43 3.97 27.86
CA SER A 486 1.84 4.35 27.78
C SER A 486 2.80 3.19 27.51
N ASP A 487 2.35 1.95 27.63
CA ASP A 487 3.10 0.73 27.27
C ASP A 487 2.66 0.13 25.93
N GLN A 488 1.78 0.82 25.19
CA GLN A 488 1.27 0.38 23.90
C GLN A 488 1.88 1.17 22.74
N THR A 489 1.93 0.50 21.59
CA THR A 489 2.31 1.09 20.30
C THR A 489 1.28 0.64 19.29
N GLU A 490 0.63 1.61 18.65
CA GLU A 490 -0.32 1.34 17.59
C GLU A 490 0.39 1.40 16.23
N ASP A 491 0.27 0.36 15.41
CA ASP A 491 0.81 0.31 14.06
C ASP A 491 -0.35 0.43 13.05
N ILE A 492 -0.39 1.54 12.31
CA ILE A 492 -1.47 1.86 11.39
C ILE A 492 -0.96 1.79 9.96
N LYS A 493 -1.44 0.78 9.24
CA LYS A 493 -1.16 0.56 7.81
C LYS A 493 -2.38 0.93 6.98
N LEU A 494 -2.23 1.91 6.10
CA LEU A 494 -3.24 2.31 5.12
C LEU A 494 -2.80 1.87 3.73
N ILE A 495 -3.70 1.25 2.97
CA ILE A 495 -3.45 0.80 1.60
C ILE A 495 -4.37 1.60 0.68
N VAL A 496 -3.77 2.40 -0.20
CA VAL A 496 -4.49 3.20 -1.18
C VAL A 496 -4.38 2.53 -2.55
N GLU A 497 -5.51 2.20 -3.17
CA GLU A 497 -5.60 1.65 -4.53
C GLU A 497 -5.87 2.75 -5.55
N PHE A 498 -5.21 2.68 -6.72
CA PHE A 498 -5.39 3.61 -7.83
C PHE A 498 -5.88 2.97 -9.13
#